data_AF-A7DZS1-F1
#
_entry.id   AF-A7DZS1-F1
#
_cell.length_a   1.000
_cell.length_b   1.000
_cell.length_c   1.000
_cell.angle_alpha   90.00
_cell.angle_beta   90.00
_cell.angle_gamma   90.00
#
_symmetry.space_group_name_H-M   'P 1'
#
loop_
_entity.id
_entity.type
_entity.pdbx_description
1 polymer ?
#
loop_
_entity_poly.entity_id
_entity_poly.type
_entity_poly.pdbx_seq_one_letter_code
_entity_poly.pdbx_strand_id
1 'polypeptide(L)'
;MVTYDTTEGILFSADAFGSFGSLDGKLFNDEININRDWIDEGRRYYTNIVGKYGAHVQSLLKKAADLDIKIICPLHGPVWRNNLDYLLDKYDKWSSYEPEEKGVMIVYASMYGNTEAAANDLATRLVEKGMTNVTMYDVSKTHVSYLISETFKYSHVVLASVTYNLNIYPPMFNYIMDMKALNLQKRTFALIEN
;
A
#
# COMPACT_ATOMS: atom_id res chain seq x y z
N MET A 1 3.89 -20.27 -4.93
CA MET A 1 5.07 -21.18 -4.87
C MET A 1 6.24 -20.42 -5.45
N VAL A 2 7.44 -20.56 -4.88
CA VAL A 2 8.66 -19.95 -5.42
C VAL A 2 9.67 -21.04 -5.77
N THR A 3 10.55 -20.77 -6.71
CA THR A 3 11.60 -21.69 -7.15
C THR A 3 12.95 -20.99 -7.08
N TYR A 4 13.95 -21.65 -6.52
CA TYR A 4 15.31 -21.11 -6.41
C TYR A 4 16.28 -21.94 -7.25
N ASP A 5 16.97 -21.28 -8.16
CA ASP A 5 18.08 -21.83 -8.94
C ASP A 5 19.37 -21.70 -8.12
N THR A 6 19.88 -22.85 -7.64
CA THR A 6 21.09 -22.89 -6.81
C THR A 6 22.38 -22.68 -7.59
N THR A 7 22.35 -22.81 -8.92
CA THR A 7 23.54 -22.61 -9.78
C THR A 7 23.78 -21.13 -10.02
N GLU A 8 22.73 -20.37 -10.34
CA GLU A 8 22.84 -18.96 -10.72
C GLU A 8 22.40 -18.00 -9.59
N GLY A 9 21.79 -18.50 -8.51
CA GLY A 9 21.27 -17.69 -7.41
C GLY A 9 20.01 -16.90 -7.79
N ILE A 10 19.16 -17.47 -8.65
CA ILE A 10 17.95 -16.80 -9.17
C ILE A 10 16.72 -17.29 -8.40
N LEU A 11 15.97 -16.35 -7.81
CA LEU A 11 14.68 -16.61 -7.19
C LEU A 11 13.54 -16.27 -8.16
N PHE A 12 12.84 -17.28 -8.65
CA PHE A 12 11.59 -17.12 -9.37
C PHE A 12 10.44 -17.02 -8.35
N SER A 13 9.95 -15.80 -8.13
CA SER A 13 9.14 -15.47 -6.95
C SER A 13 7.62 -15.48 -7.15
N ALA A 14 7.16 -15.83 -8.36
CA ALA A 14 5.75 -15.76 -8.74
C ALA A 14 5.17 -14.35 -8.49
N ASP A 15 4.07 -14.23 -7.75
CA ASP A 15 3.45 -12.95 -7.41
C ASP A 15 4.25 -12.15 -6.36
N ALA A 16 5.14 -12.77 -5.60
CA ALA A 16 5.98 -12.04 -4.66
C ALA A 16 6.98 -11.16 -5.42
N PHE A 17 7.25 -9.98 -4.88
CA PHE A 17 8.14 -8.95 -5.47
C PHE A 17 7.61 -8.31 -6.76
N GLY A 18 6.32 -8.51 -7.07
CA GLY A 18 5.68 -7.91 -8.23
C GLY A 18 5.28 -6.44 -8.04
N SER A 19 4.93 -5.81 -9.16
CA SER A 19 4.39 -4.44 -9.23
C SER A 19 3.41 -4.30 -10.39
N PHE A 20 2.49 -3.32 -10.30
CA PHE A 20 1.67 -2.92 -11.43
C PHE A 20 2.45 -2.00 -12.38
N GLY A 21 2.05 -1.98 -13.66
CA GLY A 21 2.64 -1.10 -14.66
C GLY A 21 3.18 -1.83 -15.87
N SER A 22 3.29 -1.11 -16.99
CA SER A 22 4.02 -1.56 -18.17
C SER A 22 5.51 -1.28 -17.99
N LEU A 23 6.34 -2.20 -18.45
CA LEU A 23 7.81 -2.04 -18.43
C LEU A 23 8.32 -1.14 -19.55
N ASP A 24 7.51 -0.87 -20.58
CA ASP A 24 7.85 -0.01 -21.71
C ASP A 24 9.22 -0.36 -22.33
N GLY A 25 9.54 -1.65 -22.38
CA GLY A 25 10.79 -2.20 -22.92
C GLY A 25 11.96 -2.31 -21.92
N LYS A 26 11.81 -1.85 -20.68
CA LYS A 26 12.85 -1.88 -19.63
C LYS A 26 12.61 -3.05 -18.69
N LEU A 27 13.39 -4.11 -18.81
CA LEU A 27 13.16 -5.35 -18.06
C LEU A 27 13.70 -5.26 -16.64
N PHE A 28 14.80 -4.56 -16.44
CA PHE A 28 15.55 -4.60 -15.18
C PHE A 28 15.29 -3.40 -14.29
N ASN A 29 15.40 -3.62 -12.98
CA ASN A 29 15.12 -2.60 -11.97
C ASN A 29 16.08 -1.38 -12.05
N ASP A 30 17.28 -1.54 -12.61
CA ASP A 30 18.22 -0.44 -12.84
C ASP A 30 18.00 0.36 -14.13
N GLU A 31 17.07 -0.06 -14.98
CA GLU A 31 16.70 0.64 -16.22
C GLU A 31 15.53 1.62 -16.01
N ILE A 32 14.96 1.63 -14.80
CA ILE A 32 13.78 2.41 -14.40
C ILE A 32 14.08 3.24 -13.15
N ASN A 33 13.32 4.32 -12.94
CA ASN A 33 13.41 5.07 -11.71
C ASN A 33 12.52 4.45 -10.63
N ILE A 34 13.09 3.57 -9.81
CA ILE A 34 12.35 2.84 -8.78
C ILE A 34 11.61 3.76 -7.81
N ASN A 35 12.31 4.79 -7.31
CA ASN A 35 11.78 5.66 -6.27
C ASN A 35 10.69 6.60 -6.77
N ARG A 36 10.80 7.08 -8.01
CA ARG A 36 9.83 8.01 -8.59
C ARG A 36 8.63 7.29 -9.20
N ASP A 37 8.86 6.19 -9.91
CA ASP A 37 7.86 5.64 -10.84
C ASP A 37 7.28 4.30 -10.38
N TRP A 38 7.96 3.54 -9.51
CA TRP A 38 7.60 2.14 -9.27
C TRP A 38 7.28 1.79 -7.83
N ILE A 39 7.87 2.46 -6.85
CA ILE A 39 7.68 2.04 -5.45
C ILE A 39 6.21 2.11 -5.01
N ASP A 40 5.48 3.13 -5.47
CA ASP A 40 4.06 3.28 -5.15
C ASP A 40 3.21 2.21 -5.84
N GLU A 41 3.55 1.82 -7.08
CA GLU A 41 2.88 0.71 -7.77
C GLU A 41 3.27 -0.67 -7.22
N GLY A 42 4.49 -0.80 -6.69
CA GLY A 42 4.93 -1.97 -5.94
C GLY A 42 4.18 -2.12 -4.63
N ARG A 43 4.03 -1.02 -3.86
CA ARG A 43 3.18 -0.98 -2.67
C ARG A 43 1.74 -1.34 -3.04
N ARG A 44 1.19 -0.69 -4.07
CA ARG A 44 -0.18 -0.94 -4.53
C ARG A 44 -0.38 -2.39 -4.94
N TYR A 45 0.56 -2.99 -5.66
CA TYR A 45 0.51 -4.41 -6.00
C TYR A 45 0.53 -5.27 -4.75
N TYR A 46 1.51 -5.06 -3.87
CA TYR A 46 1.63 -5.81 -2.63
C TYR A 46 0.32 -5.75 -1.83
N THR A 47 -0.16 -4.55 -1.53
CA THR A 47 -1.29 -4.35 -0.63
C THR A 47 -2.60 -4.89 -1.19
N ASN A 48 -2.79 -4.86 -2.51
CA ASN A 48 -4.05 -5.29 -3.14
C ASN A 48 -4.05 -6.78 -3.55
N ILE A 49 -2.89 -7.40 -3.78
CA ILE A 49 -2.80 -8.79 -4.26
C ILE A 49 -2.32 -9.72 -3.14
N VAL A 50 -1.31 -9.29 -2.39
CA VAL A 50 -0.55 -10.14 -1.45
C VAL A 50 -0.79 -9.75 0.01
N GLY A 51 -1.26 -8.53 0.27
CA GLY A 51 -1.28 -7.87 1.58
C GLY A 51 -2.05 -8.63 2.66
N LYS A 52 -3.02 -9.46 2.28
CA LYS A 52 -3.73 -10.36 3.20
C LYS A 52 -2.80 -11.38 3.88
N TYR A 53 -1.70 -11.75 3.23
CA TYR A 53 -0.85 -12.87 3.59
C TYR A 53 0.46 -12.44 4.27
N GLY A 54 0.49 -11.31 4.98
CA GLY A 54 1.69 -10.75 5.60
C GLY A 54 2.50 -11.77 6.42
N ALA A 55 1.85 -12.59 7.26
CA ALA A 55 2.52 -13.63 8.04
C ALA A 55 3.20 -14.72 7.19
N HIS A 56 2.63 -15.06 6.02
CA HIS A 56 3.22 -16.02 5.09
C HIS A 56 4.44 -15.41 4.39
N VAL A 57 4.37 -14.12 4.05
CA VAL A 57 5.50 -13.37 3.47
C VAL A 57 6.64 -13.29 4.47
N GLN A 58 6.38 -12.93 5.72
CA GLN A 58 7.37 -12.92 6.81
C GLN A 58 8.07 -14.28 6.98
N SER A 59 7.30 -15.37 6.98
CA SER A 59 7.85 -16.74 7.04
C SER A 59 8.71 -17.08 5.83
N LEU A 60 8.30 -16.64 4.62
CA LEU A 60 9.06 -16.82 3.39
C LEU A 60 10.38 -16.05 3.43
N LEU A 61 10.35 -14.77 3.81
CA LEU A 61 11.54 -13.92 3.92
C LEU A 61 12.56 -14.54 4.89
N LYS A 62 12.10 -15.05 6.03
CA LYS A 62 12.95 -15.75 6.99
C LYS A 62 13.63 -17.00 6.41
N LYS A 63 12.92 -17.78 5.58
CA LYS A 63 13.50 -18.96 4.90
C LYS A 63 14.46 -18.58 3.78
N ALA A 64 14.17 -17.47 3.08
CA ALA A 64 14.98 -16.99 1.98
C ALA A 64 16.29 -16.32 2.46
N ALA A 65 16.35 -15.89 3.74
CA ALA A 65 17.53 -15.24 4.32
C ALA A 65 18.80 -16.09 4.29
N ASP A 66 18.69 -17.42 4.26
CA ASP A 66 19.82 -18.34 4.20
C ASP A 66 20.28 -18.64 2.75
N LEU A 67 19.62 -18.06 1.74
CA LEU A 67 19.94 -18.28 0.32
C LEU A 67 20.78 -17.13 -0.25
N ASP A 68 21.77 -17.46 -1.09
CA ASP A 68 22.59 -16.49 -1.85
C ASP A 68 21.83 -15.96 -3.08
N ILE A 69 20.76 -15.21 -2.84
CA ILE A 69 19.91 -14.66 -3.90
C ILE A 69 20.61 -13.48 -4.56
N LYS A 70 20.88 -13.60 -5.86
CA LYS A 70 21.51 -12.58 -6.71
C LYS A 70 20.52 -11.87 -7.60
N ILE A 71 19.45 -12.56 -7.99
CA ILE A 71 18.40 -12.03 -8.88
C ILE A 71 17.03 -12.50 -8.39
N ILE A 72 16.05 -11.61 -8.39
CA ILE A 72 14.64 -11.93 -8.15
C ILE A 72 13.84 -11.68 -9.43
N CYS A 73 13.16 -12.73 -9.90
CA CYS A 73 12.33 -12.74 -11.10
C CYS A 73 10.85 -12.90 -10.71
N PRO A 74 10.10 -11.80 -10.52
CA PRO A 74 8.65 -11.84 -10.34
C PRO A 74 7.93 -12.12 -11.66
N LEU A 75 6.65 -12.51 -11.59
CA LEU A 75 5.78 -12.64 -12.78
C LEU A 75 5.35 -11.28 -13.36
N HIS A 76 5.38 -10.23 -12.54
CA HIS A 76 4.87 -8.91 -12.86
C HIS A 76 5.88 -7.85 -12.46
N GLY A 77 6.08 -6.85 -13.32
CA GLY A 77 7.05 -5.79 -13.07
C GLY A 77 8.49 -6.18 -13.38
N PRO A 78 9.47 -5.40 -12.89
CA PRO A 78 10.87 -5.52 -13.29
C PRO A 78 11.56 -6.73 -12.65
N VAL A 79 12.55 -7.27 -13.35
CA VAL A 79 13.52 -8.22 -12.78
C VAL A 79 14.50 -7.44 -11.90
N TRP A 80 14.67 -7.88 -10.66
CA TRP A 80 15.56 -7.26 -9.70
C TRP A 80 16.92 -7.97 -9.72
N ARG A 81 17.96 -7.26 -10.18
CA ARG A 81 19.35 -7.78 -10.22
C ARG A 81 20.34 -6.96 -9.40
N ASN A 82 19.86 -5.88 -8.76
CA ASN A 82 20.62 -5.10 -7.80
C ASN A 82 19.68 -4.52 -6.74
N ASN A 83 20.25 -3.92 -5.69
CA ASN A 83 19.51 -3.26 -4.61
C ASN A 83 18.42 -4.17 -4.00
N LEU A 84 18.71 -5.46 -3.86
CA LEU A 84 17.75 -6.43 -3.33
C LEU A 84 17.37 -6.11 -1.88
N ASP A 85 18.32 -5.62 -1.08
CA ASP A 85 18.08 -5.20 0.30
C ASP A 85 16.98 -4.14 0.41
N TYR A 86 16.92 -3.20 -0.55
CA TYR A 86 15.86 -2.21 -0.60
C TYR A 86 14.49 -2.85 -0.84
N LEU A 87 14.39 -3.76 -1.80
CA LEU A 87 13.14 -4.47 -2.09
C LEU A 87 12.71 -5.35 -0.91
N LEU A 88 13.65 -6.06 -0.29
CA LEU A 88 13.42 -6.94 0.85
C LEU A 88 12.97 -6.14 2.07
N ASP A 89 13.58 -5.00 2.37
CA ASP A 89 13.16 -4.08 3.44
C ASP A 89 11.72 -3.61 3.23
N LYS A 90 11.35 -3.24 2.00
CA LYS A 90 9.97 -2.87 1.65
C LYS A 90 8.99 -4.01 1.90
N TYR A 91 9.31 -5.21 1.45
CA TYR A 91 8.45 -6.37 1.65
C TYR A 91 8.35 -6.77 3.13
N ASP A 92 9.43 -6.68 3.90
CA ASP A 92 9.41 -6.89 5.35
C ASP A 92 8.49 -5.87 6.03
N LYS A 93 8.66 -4.59 5.72
CA LYS A 93 7.83 -3.51 6.25
C LYS A 93 6.36 -3.71 5.92
N TRP A 94 6.02 -3.93 4.65
CA TRP A 94 4.61 -4.09 4.24
C TRP A 94 3.97 -5.34 4.83
N SER A 95 4.71 -6.45 4.91
CA SER A 95 4.21 -7.72 5.43
C SER A 95 4.06 -7.77 6.95
N SER A 96 4.80 -6.93 7.66
CA SER A 96 4.62 -6.72 9.11
C SER A 96 3.40 -5.84 9.44
N TYR A 97 2.72 -5.28 8.44
CA TYR A 97 1.66 -4.28 8.53
C TYR A 97 2.08 -2.98 9.23
N GLU A 98 3.37 -2.76 9.46
CA GLU A 98 3.82 -1.49 10.03
C GLU A 98 3.63 -0.36 9.02
N PRO A 99 3.16 0.81 9.47
CA PRO A 99 3.08 1.97 8.60
C PRO A 99 4.49 2.39 8.17
N GLU A 100 4.63 2.77 6.91
CA GLU A 100 5.87 3.36 6.41
C GLU A 100 6.09 4.75 7.00
N GLU A 101 5.01 5.49 7.22
CA GLU A 101 5.05 6.88 7.64
C GLU A 101 4.16 7.15 8.84
N LYS A 102 4.68 7.95 9.77
CA LYS A 102 3.84 8.63 10.75
C LYS A 102 3.17 9.81 10.06
N GLY A 103 1.85 9.71 9.92
CA GLY A 103 1.02 10.69 9.22
C GLY A 103 -0.47 10.33 9.32
N VAL A 104 -1.31 11.23 8.85
CA VAL A 104 -2.78 11.11 8.87
C VAL A 104 -3.32 11.12 7.45
N MET A 105 -3.95 10.02 7.05
CA MET A 105 -4.74 9.94 5.83
C MET A 105 -6.21 10.19 6.14
N ILE A 106 -6.80 11.20 5.53
CA ILE A 106 -8.23 11.50 5.67
C ILE A 106 -8.92 11.06 4.39
N VAL A 107 -9.78 10.05 4.49
CA VAL A 107 -10.62 9.61 3.38
C VAL A 107 -12.03 10.10 3.63
N TYR A 108 -12.56 10.93 2.73
CA TYR A 108 -13.88 11.53 2.88
C TYR A 108 -14.83 11.11 1.76
N ALA A 109 -16.11 11.00 2.10
CA ALA A 109 -17.23 10.90 1.17
C ALA A 109 -18.10 12.14 1.31
N SER A 110 -18.26 12.92 0.24
CA SER A 110 -19.12 14.10 0.24
C SER A 110 -19.96 14.19 -1.02
N MET A 111 -21.26 14.43 -0.85
CA MET A 111 -22.20 14.66 -1.96
C MET A 111 -22.35 16.15 -2.30
N TYR A 112 -22.27 17.01 -1.28
CA TYR A 112 -22.57 18.44 -1.39
C TYR A 112 -21.43 19.34 -0.86
N GLY A 113 -20.27 18.77 -0.53
CA GLY A 113 -19.10 19.51 -0.03
C GLY A 113 -19.04 19.71 1.48
N ASN A 114 -20.11 19.48 2.25
CA ASN A 114 -20.11 19.70 3.70
C ASN A 114 -19.09 18.81 4.44
N THR A 115 -19.08 17.50 4.16
CA THR A 115 -18.10 16.56 4.75
C THR A 115 -16.68 16.86 4.29
N GLU A 116 -16.50 17.32 3.06
CA GLU A 116 -15.20 17.77 2.54
C GLU A 116 -14.70 19.01 3.28
N ALA A 117 -15.58 19.98 3.56
CA ALA A 117 -15.25 21.16 4.36
C ALA A 117 -14.83 20.78 5.79
N ALA A 118 -15.57 19.86 6.42
CA ALA A 118 -15.20 19.34 7.74
C ALA A 118 -13.85 18.60 7.74
N ALA A 119 -13.58 17.79 6.70
CA ALA A 119 -12.30 17.11 6.53
C ALA A 119 -11.14 18.11 6.34
N ASN A 120 -11.35 19.20 5.58
CA ASN A 120 -10.36 20.27 5.39
C ASN A 120 -10.08 21.05 6.69
N ASP A 121 -11.12 21.35 7.48
CA ASP A 121 -10.94 21.99 8.80
C ASP A 121 -10.12 21.10 9.74
N LEU A 122 -10.40 19.78 9.78
CA LEU A 122 -9.58 18.83 10.54
C LEU A 122 -8.13 18.82 10.04
N ALA A 123 -7.91 18.72 8.73
CA ALA A 123 -6.56 18.72 8.15
C ALA A 123 -5.78 19.98 8.55
N THR A 124 -6.42 21.14 8.46
CA THR A 124 -5.84 22.43 8.85
C THR A 124 -5.42 22.41 10.32
N ARG A 125 -6.31 21.99 11.22
CA ARG A 125 -6.01 21.91 12.66
C ARG A 125 -4.91 20.91 13.00
N LEU A 126 -4.81 19.80 12.28
CA LEU A 126 -3.71 18.84 12.44
C LEU A 126 -2.36 19.49 12.11
N VAL A 127 -2.32 20.21 10.98
CA VAL A 127 -1.12 20.95 10.53
C VAL A 127 -0.75 22.06 11.52
N GLU A 128 -1.71 22.86 11.98
CA GLU A 128 -1.50 23.90 13.00
C GLU A 128 -0.94 23.34 14.31
N LYS A 129 -1.30 22.10 14.65
CA LYS A 129 -0.77 21.36 15.81
C LYS A 129 0.56 20.65 15.56
N GLY A 130 1.16 20.84 14.38
CA GLY A 130 2.48 20.31 14.02
C GLY A 130 2.46 18.95 13.32
N MET A 131 1.30 18.35 13.04
CA MET A 131 1.20 17.18 12.18
C MET A 131 1.11 17.63 10.72
N THR A 132 2.25 17.73 10.04
CA THR A 132 2.34 18.23 8.65
C THR A 132 2.18 17.14 7.59
N ASN A 133 2.40 15.87 7.95
CA ASN A 133 2.17 14.73 7.05
C ASN A 133 0.68 14.34 7.05
N VAL A 134 -0.12 15.12 6.33
CA VAL A 134 -1.56 14.93 6.19
C VAL A 134 -1.90 14.86 4.71
N THR A 135 -2.68 13.85 4.33
CA THR A 135 -3.21 13.70 2.97
C THR A 135 -4.72 13.51 2.99
N MET A 136 -5.39 13.94 1.93
CA MET A 136 -6.85 13.88 1.81
C MET A 136 -7.25 13.23 0.50
N TYR A 137 -8.21 12.30 0.56
CA TYR A 137 -8.77 11.64 -0.62
C TYR A 137 -10.30 11.62 -0.60
N ASP A 138 -10.91 11.99 -1.72
CA ASP A 138 -12.32 11.74 -1.99
C ASP A 138 -12.48 10.29 -2.44
N VAL A 139 -13.20 9.49 -1.65
CA VAL A 139 -13.45 8.07 -1.93
C VAL A 139 -14.27 7.85 -3.22
N SER A 140 -14.98 8.88 -3.68
CA SER A 140 -15.78 8.83 -4.91
C SER A 140 -14.94 9.06 -6.17
N LYS A 141 -13.75 9.66 -6.03
CA LYS A 141 -12.88 10.05 -7.15
C LYS A 141 -11.59 9.25 -7.23
N THR A 142 -11.20 8.62 -6.13
CA THR A 142 -9.96 7.85 -6.04
C THR A 142 -10.28 6.36 -6.11
N HIS A 143 -9.69 5.65 -7.07
CA HIS A 143 -9.90 4.21 -7.17
C HIS A 143 -9.42 3.49 -5.90
N VAL A 144 -10.21 2.52 -5.42
CA VAL A 144 -10.03 1.85 -4.13
C VAL A 144 -8.62 1.26 -3.96
N SER A 145 -8.01 0.77 -5.03
CA SER A 145 -6.66 0.21 -4.96
C SER A 145 -5.60 1.21 -4.50
N TYR A 146 -5.72 2.48 -4.87
CA TYR A 146 -4.81 3.53 -4.41
C TYR A 146 -5.08 3.88 -2.94
N LEU A 147 -6.36 3.92 -2.53
CA LEU A 147 -6.72 4.17 -1.14
C LEU A 147 -6.20 3.08 -0.20
N ILE A 148 -6.26 1.82 -0.63
CA ILE A 148 -5.67 0.69 0.08
C ILE A 148 -4.15 0.85 0.19
N SER A 149 -3.48 1.17 -0.93
CA SER A 149 -2.03 1.38 -0.94
C SER A 149 -1.60 2.49 0.04
N GLU A 150 -2.24 3.65 -0.03
CA GLU A 150 -1.95 4.78 0.86
C GLU A 150 -2.29 4.47 2.32
N THR A 151 -3.31 3.66 2.58
CA THR A 151 -3.63 3.27 3.96
C THR A 151 -2.58 2.36 4.58
N PHE A 152 -1.93 1.51 3.78
CA PHE A 152 -0.77 0.78 4.24
C PHE A 152 0.45 1.69 4.49
N LYS A 153 0.50 2.87 3.88
CA LYS A 153 1.59 3.83 4.07
C LYS A 153 1.49 4.58 5.40
N TYR A 154 0.33 5.16 5.74
CA TYR A 154 0.20 6.06 6.91
C TYR A 154 -0.23 5.36 8.20
N SER A 155 0.25 5.85 9.35
CA SER A 155 -0.10 5.32 10.68
C SER A 155 -1.54 5.58 11.17
N HIS A 156 -2.16 6.69 10.75
CA HIS A 156 -3.50 7.10 11.21
C HIS A 156 -4.42 7.30 10.01
N VAL A 157 -5.68 6.88 10.16
CA VAL A 157 -6.69 7.01 9.11
C VAL A 157 -7.95 7.63 9.71
N VAL A 158 -8.45 8.68 9.06
CA VAL A 158 -9.74 9.29 9.39
C VAL A 158 -10.72 8.92 8.28
N LEU A 159 -11.83 8.30 8.64
CA LEU A 159 -12.93 8.03 7.72
C LEU A 159 -14.04 9.03 7.97
N ALA A 160 -14.31 9.91 7.01
CA ALA A 160 -15.37 10.89 7.09
C ALA A 160 -16.44 10.54 6.04
N SER A 161 -17.67 10.24 6.46
CA SER A 161 -18.71 9.84 5.51
C SER A 161 -20.01 10.56 5.75
N VAL A 162 -20.74 10.82 4.66
CA VAL A 162 -22.16 11.14 4.75
C VAL A 162 -22.98 9.91 5.14
N THR A 163 -24.09 10.13 5.84
CA THR A 163 -25.18 9.16 5.92
C THR A 163 -25.90 9.08 4.56
N TYR A 164 -25.99 7.88 3.99
CA TYR A 164 -26.65 7.64 2.70
C TYR A 164 -27.72 6.56 2.84
N ASN A 165 -29.00 6.95 2.71
CA ASN A 165 -30.14 6.04 2.89
C ASN A 165 -30.07 5.25 4.20
N LEU A 166 -29.76 5.92 5.33
CA LEU A 166 -29.55 5.32 6.66
C LEU A 166 -28.39 4.30 6.71
N ASN A 167 -27.48 4.33 5.74
CA ASN A 167 -26.34 3.44 5.63
C ASN A 167 -25.05 4.23 5.34
N ILE A 168 -23.92 3.52 5.32
CA ILE A 168 -22.63 4.07 4.89
C ILE A 168 -22.69 4.36 3.39
N TYR A 169 -22.12 5.48 2.98
CA TYR A 169 -22.00 5.84 1.56
C TYR A 169 -21.31 4.72 0.77
N PRO A 170 -21.87 4.20 -0.35
CA PRO A 170 -21.42 2.94 -0.93
C PRO A 170 -19.93 2.87 -1.31
N PRO A 171 -19.30 3.91 -1.90
CA PRO A 171 -17.85 3.95 -2.09
C PRO A 171 -17.03 3.79 -0.80
N MET A 172 -17.45 4.45 0.30
CA MET A 172 -16.80 4.30 1.61
C MET A 172 -16.99 2.88 2.16
N PHE A 173 -18.20 2.33 2.01
CA PHE A 173 -18.49 0.96 2.42
C PHE A 173 -17.59 -0.06 1.71
N ASN A 174 -17.49 0.03 0.38
CA ASN A 174 -16.64 -0.86 -0.43
C ASN A 174 -15.18 -0.78 0.00
N TYR A 175 -14.69 0.44 0.21
CA TYR A 175 -13.33 0.66 0.68
C TYR A 175 -13.06 0.03 2.07
N ILE A 176 -14.00 0.14 3.01
CA ILE A 176 -13.90 -0.52 4.31
C ILE A 176 -13.91 -2.05 4.15
N MET A 177 -14.74 -2.58 3.26
CA MET A 177 -14.79 -4.02 3.00
C MET A 177 -13.50 -4.54 2.38
N ASP A 178 -12.86 -3.78 1.50
CA ASP A 178 -11.55 -4.13 0.93
C ASP A 178 -10.45 -4.12 1.99
N MET A 179 -10.41 -3.10 2.86
CA MET A 179 -9.47 -3.07 4.00
C MET A 179 -9.61 -4.31 4.89
N LYS A 180 -10.86 -4.72 5.16
CA LYS A 180 -11.16 -5.93 5.92
C LYS A 180 -10.71 -7.19 5.18
N ALA A 181 -11.00 -7.31 3.89
CA ALA A 181 -10.64 -8.47 3.08
C ALA A 181 -9.11 -8.66 2.99
N LEU A 182 -8.37 -7.56 2.95
CA LEU A 182 -6.92 -7.50 2.88
C LEU A 182 -6.23 -7.56 4.24
N ASN A 183 -7.00 -7.76 5.33
CA ASN A 183 -6.48 -7.90 6.69
C ASN A 183 -5.55 -6.73 7.06
N LEU A 184 -5.96 -5.50 6.76
CA LEU A 184 -5.23 -4.31 7.19
C LEU A 184 -5.14 -4.27 8.73
N GLN A 185 -3.95 -3.97 9.25
CA GLN A 185 -3.67 -3.98 10.69
C GLN A 185 -2.79 -2.79 11.10
N LYS A 186 -2.64 -2.58 12.42
CA LYS A 186 -1.73 -1.61 13.03
C LYS A 186 -1.97 -0.17 12.56
N ARG A 187 -3.23 0.24 12.44
CA ARG A 187 -3.64 1.62 12.16
C ARG A 187 -4.51 2.14 13.29
N THR A 188 -4.36 3.42 13.59
CA THR A 188 -5.29 4.14 14.45
C THR A 188 -6.37 4.76 13.58
N PHE A 189 -7.63 4.41 13.84
CA PHE A 189 -8.77 4.93 13.11
C PHE A 189 -9.53 5.98 13.92
N ALA A 190 -10.00 7.02 13.24
CA ALA A 190 -11.00 7.97 13.74
C ALA A 190 -12.14 8.10 12.72
N LEU A 191 -13.34 8.42 13.19
CA LEU A 191 -14.55 8.54 12.37
C LEU A 191 -15.12 9.96 12.48
N ILE A 192 -15.62 10.48 11.36
CA ILE A 192 -16.45 11.69 11.30
C ILE A 192 -17.76 11.30 10.61
N GLU A 193 -18.86 11.52 11.31
CA GLU A 193 -20.21 11.17 10.86
C GLU A 193 -21.10 12.42 10.91
N ASN A 194 -22.12 12.47 10.04
CA ASN A 194 -23.16 13.50 10.01
C ASN A 194 -24.56 12.91 9.80
#